data_AF-A0A5J4NQT4-F1
#
_entry.id   AF-A0A5J4NQT4-F1
#
_cell.length_a   1.000
_cell.length_b   1.000
_cell.length_c   1.000
_cell.angle_alpha   90.00
_cell.angle_beta   90.00
_cell.angle_gamma   90.00
#
_symmetry.space_group_name_H-M   'P 1'
#
loop_
_entity.id
_entity.type
_entity.pdbx_description
1 polymer ?
#
loop_
_entity_poly.entity_id
_entity_poly.type
_entity_poly.pdbx_seq_one_letter_code
_entity_poly.pdbx_strand_id
1 'polypeptide(L)'
;MSHGDKDVDEELEQDREHFLKTLASFRFFGVHMRKKVERAKSYYNSLPVSQKSLVPEFEVHMRKVEDCLSHNNDLIHKIVEHSAPDIFNGEHVNQLCFNFIETE
;
A
#
# COMPACT_ATOMS: atom_id res chain seq x y z
N MET A 1 22.32 30.37 -17.36
CA MET A 1 21.36 29.25 -17.34
C MET A 1 20.03 29.80 -17.81
N SER A 2 19.51 29.25 -18.91
CA SER A 2 18.30 29.72 -19.59
C SER A 2 17.07 29.52 -18.70
N HIS A 3 16.02 30.33 -18.86
CA HIS A 3 14.77 30.15 -18.12
C HIS A 3 14.17 28.76 -18.37
N GLY A 4 14.33 28.24 -19.59
CA GLY A 4 13.83 26.92 -19.99
C GLY A 4 14.63 25.70 -19.49
N ASP A 5 15.84 25.87 -18.92
CA ASP A 5 16.53 24.76 -18.23
C ASP A 5 15.89 24.51 -16.85
N LYS A 6 15.45 25.59 -16.19
CA LYS A 6 14.88 25.52 -14.83
C LYS A 6 13.51 24.84 -14.83
N ASP A 7 12.71 25.10 -15.87
CA ASP A 7 11.38 24.53 -16.00
C ASP A 7 11.44 23.00 -16.21
N VAL A 8 12.47 22.50 -16.90
CA VAL A 8 12.71 21.07 -17.11
C VAL A 8 13.18 20.37 -15.83
N ASP A 9 14.08 21.00 -15.08
CA ASP A 9 14.57 20.46 -13.81
C ASP A 9 13.43 20.35 -12.77
N GLU A 10 12.52 21.34 -12.73
CA GLU A 10 11.35 21.32 -11.83
C GLU A 10 10.34 20.23 -12.21
N GLU A 11 10.08 20.00 -13.49
CA GLU A 11 9.19 18.94 -13.97
C GLU A 11 9.73 17.56 -13.60
N LEU A 12 11.04 17.33 -13.77
CA LEU A 12 11.71 16.09 -13.40
C LEU A 12 11.63 15.79 -11.89
N GLU A 13 11.77 16.81 -11.05
CA GLU A 13 11.67 16.62 -9.60
C GLU A 13 10.22 16.34 -9.17
N GLN A 14 9.22 16.98 -9.80
CA GLN A 14 7.81 16.69 -9.55
C GLN A 14 7.44 15.25 -9.96
N ASP A 15 7.93 14.80 -11.11
CA ASP A 15 7.75 13.42 -11.58
C ASP A 15 8.38 12.43 -10.61
N ARG A 16 9.58 12.74 -10.10
CA ARG A 16 10.25 11.93 -9.08
C ARG A 16 9.44 11.87 -7.77
N GLU A 17 8.92 13.00 -7.29
CA GLU A 17 8.10 13.03 -6.07
C GLU A 17 6.80 12.22 -6.24
N HIS A 18 6.09 12.44 -7.35
CA HIS A 18 4.87 11.72 -7.68
C HIS A 18 5.12 10.22 -7.74
N PHE A 19 6.25 9.84 -8.33
CA PHE A 19 6.69 8.46 -8.40
C PHE A 19 6.90 7.86 -7.00
N LEU A 20 7.72 8.49 -6.14
CA LEU A 20 7.98 8.00 -4.78
C LEU A 20 6.69 7.83 -3.96
N LYS A 21 5.75 8.76 -4.10
CA LYS A 21 4.45 8.70 -3.43
C LYS A 21 3.60 7.54 -3.92
N THR A 22 3.62 7.26 -5.22
CA THR A 22 2.94 6.10 -5.80
C THR A 22 3.52 4.80 -5.25
N LEU A 23 4.85 4.66 -5.27
CA LEU A 23 5.52 3.48 -4.73
C LEU A 23 5.27 3.28 -3.23
N ALA A 24 5.30 4.35 -2.44
CA ALA A 24 4.93 4.29 -1.04
C ALA A 24 3.50 3.75 -0.87
N SER A 25 2.55 4.20 -1.69
CA SER A 25 1.16 3.74 -1.65
C SER A 25 1.04 2.23 -1.90
N PHE A 26 1.79 1.68 -2.86
CA PHE A 26 1.85 0.22 -3.08
C PHE A 26 2.41 -0.51 -1.86
N ARG A 27 3.53 -0.04 -1.29
CA ARG A 27 4.13 -0.67 -0.10
C ARG A 27 3.24 -0.60 1.15
N PHE A 28 2.48 0.48 1.31
CA PHE A 28 1.57 0.66 2.44
C PHE A 28 0.23 -0.08 2.29
N PHE A 29 -0.08 -0.64 1.13
CA PHE A 29 -1.35 -1.33 0.86
C PHE A 29 -1.68 -2.36 1.93
N GLY A 30 -0.78 -3.32 2.19
CA GLY A 30 -1.04 -4.42 3.12
C GLY A 30 -1.32 -3.94 4.55
N VAL A 31 -0.48 -3.03 5.06
CA VAL A 31 -0.64 -2.45 6.40
C VAL A 31 -1.95 -1.68 6.51
N HIS A 32 -2.25 -0.82 5.53
CA HIS A 32 -3.46 -0.02 5.51
C HIS A 32 -4.72 -0.89 5.51
N MET A 33 -4.75 -1.89 4.63
CA MET A 33 -5.93 -2.74 4.45
C MET A 33 -6.13 -3.72 5.61
N ARG A 34 -5.05 -4.24 6.22
CA ARG A 34 -5.15 -5.05 7.45
C ARG A 34 -5.78 -4.26 8.60
N LYS A 35 -5.34 -3.02 8.82
CA LYS A 35 -5.93 -2.13 9.82
C LYS A 35 -7.42 -1.87 9.58
N LYS A 36 -7.84 -1.82 8.30
CA LYS A 36 -9.25 -1.68 7.93
C LYS A 36 -10.06 -2.94 8.26
N VAL A 37 -9.50 -4.12 7.99
CA VAL A 37 -10.09 -5.42 8.36
C VAL A 37 -10.22 -5.56 9.88
N GLU A 38 -9.18 -5.22 10.63
CA GLU A 38 -9.18 -5.25 12.11
C GLU A 38 -10.27 -4.35 12.70
N ARG A 39 -10.42 -3.13 12.16
CA ARG A 39 -11.51 -2.21 12.57
C ARG A 39 -12.89 -2.81 12.32
N ALA A 40 -13.10 -3.43 11.16
CA ALA A 40 -14.37 -4.08 10.84
C ALA A 40 -14.69 -5.24 11.80
N LYS A 41 -13.68 -6.09 12.09
CA LYS A 41 -13.81 -7.17 13.09
C LYS A 41 -14.08 -6.64 14.49
N SER A 42 -13.37 -5.59 14.90
CA SER A 42 -13.58 -4.95 16.21
C SER A 42 -14.99 -4.38 16.34
N TYR A 43 -15.49 -3.74 15.29
CA TYR A 43 -16.86 -3.23 15.27
C TYR A 43 -17.88 -4.37 15.38
N TYR A 44 -17.74 -5.42 14.58
CA TYR A 44 -18.60 -6.60 14.68
C TYR A 44 -18.58 -7.19 16.09
N ASN A 45 -17.39 -7.32 16.69
CA ASN A 45 -17.22 -7.86 18.02
C ASN A 45 -17.91 -7.03 19.10
N SER A 46 -18.03 -5.71 18.93
CA SER A 46 -18.78 -4.84 19.84
C SER A 46 -20.31 -4.96 19.74
N LEU A 47 -20.84 -5.61 18.71
CA LEU A 47 -22.29 -5.76 18.54
C LEU A 47 -22.89 -6.75 19.55
N PRO A 48 -24.13 -6.51 20.03
CA PRO A 48 -24.90 -7.48 20.79
C PRO A 48 -25.10 -8.80 20.03
N VAL A 49 -25.26 -9.90 20.78
CA VAL A 49 -25.47 -11.25 20.21
C VAL A 49 -26.68 -11.29 19.26
N SER A 50 -27.76 -10.59 19.60
CA SER A 50 -28.96 -10.50 18.75
C SER A 50 -28.72 -9.83 17.39
N GLN A 51 -27.75 -8.93 17.29
CA GLN A 51 -27.35 -8.32 16.02
C GLN A 51 -26.37 -9.21 15.26
N LYS A 52 -25.43 -9.85 15.96
CA LYS A 52 -24.51 -10.83 15.36
C LYS A 52 -25.27 -12.00 14.74
N SER A 53 -26.38 -12.44 15.34
CA SER A 53 -27.22 -13.52 14.80
C SER A 53 -27.92 -13.16 13.48
N LEU A 54 -28.01 -11.88 13.10
CA LEU A 54 -28.52 -11.46 11.79
C LEU A 54 -27.48 -11.64 10.67
N VAL A 55 -26.21 -11.82 11.04
CA VAL A 55 -25.06 -11.92 10.12
C VAL A 55 -24.12 -13.04 10.58
N PRO A 56 -24.60 -14.31 10.62
CA PRO A 56 -23.83 -15.44 11.15
C PRO A 56 -22.57 -15.73 10.32
N GLU A 57 -22.60 -15.45 9.02
CA GLU A 57 -21.50 -15.70 8.09
C GLU A 57 -20.40 -14.62 8.11
N PHE A 58 -20.50 -13.62 8.99
CA PHE A 58 -19.55 -12.51 9.02
C PHE A 58 -18.10 -12.99 9.14
N GLU A 59 -17.81 -13.89 10.09
CA GLU A 59 -16.45 -14.38 10.30
C GLU A 59 -15.91 -15.19 9.13
N VAL A 60 -16.76 -15.99 8.48
CA VAL A 60 -16.40 -16.76 7.27
C VAL A 60 -16.06 -15.80 6.13
N HIS A 61 -16.86 -14.77 5.91
CA HIS A 61 -16.59 -13.77 4.88
C HIS A 61 -15.35 -12.93 5.19
N MET A 62 -15.12 -12.57 6.46
CA MET A 62 -13.93 -11.83 6.85
C MET A 62 -12.64 -12.63 6.62
N ARG A 63 -12.65 -13.95 6.83
CA ARG A 63 -11.50 -14.80 6.47
C ARG A 63 -11.21 -14.77 4.97
N LYS A 64 -12.23 -14.88 4.12
CA LYS A 64 -12.06 -14.75 2.66
C LYS A 64 -11.47 -13.40 2.26
N VAL A 65 -11.88 -12.32 2.93
CA VAL A 65 -11.30 -10.99 2.72
C VAL A 65 -9.82 -10.94 3.11
N GLU A 66 -9.42 -11.62 4.19
CA GLU A 66 -8.02 -11.73 4.60
C GLU A 66 -7.17 -12.55 3.63
N ASP A 67 -7.72 -13.64 3.08
CA ASP A 67 -7.05 -14.43 2.05
C ASP A 67 -6.81 -13.58 0.78
N CYS A 68 -7.84 -12.87 0.33
CA CYS A 68 -7.74 -11.93 -0.79
C CYS A 68 -6.74 -10.80 -0.52
N LEU A 69 -6.74 -10.26 0.71
CA LEU A 69 -5.77 -9.26 1.14
C LEU A 69 -4.34 -9.79 1.00
N SER A 70 -4.08 -11.00 1.51
CA SER A 70 -2.77 -11.63 1.45
C SER A 70 -2.33 -11.80 0.00
N HIS A 71 -3.19 -12.39 -0.83
CA HIS A 71 -2.92 -12.59 -2.25
C HIS A 71 -2.60 -11.29 -2.99
N ASN A 72 -3.42 -10.25 -2.76
CA ASN A 72 -3.22 -8.94 -3.38
C ASN A 72 -1.94 -8.26 -2.89
N ASN A 73 -1.61 -8.42 -1.61
CA ASN A 73 -0.37 -7.87 -1.06
C ASN A 73 0.85 -8.54 -1.70
N ASP A 74 0.83 -9.85 -1.88
CA ASP A 74 1.89 -10.59 -2.58
C ASP A 74 2.03 -10.15 -4.04
N LEU A 75 0.91 -9.95 -4.75
CA LEU A 75 0.92 -9.43 -6.11
C LEU A 75 1.55 -8.03 -6.17
N ILE A 76 1.16 -7.14 -5.25
CA ILE A 76 1.72 -5.79 -5.17
C ILE A 76 3.22 -5.81 -4.84
N HIS A 77 3.67 -6.68 -3.94
CA HIS A 77 5.09 -6.86 -3.67
C HIS A 77 5.86 -7.28 -4.92
N LYS A 78 5.31 -8.22 -5.71
CA LYS A 78 5.91 -8.63 -6.99
C LYS A 78 5.96 -7.51 -8.03
N ILE A 79 4.92 -6.68 -8.11
CA ILE A 79 4.93 -5.48 -8.97
C ILE A 79 6.06 -4.54 -8.53
N VAL A 80 6.20 -4.29 -7.23
CA VAL A 80 7.26 -3.43 -6.71
C VAL A 80 8.64 -4.03 -6.96
N GLU A 81 8.81 -5.34 -6.82
CA GLU A 81 10.09 -6.02 -7.01
C GLU A 81 10.53 -6.04 -8.48
N HIS A 82 9.61 -6.38 -9.39
CA HIS A 82 9.96 -6.62 -10.80
C HIS A 82 9.81 -5.39 -11.68
N SER A 83 8.92 -4.48 -11.36
CA SER A 83 8.70 -3.28 -12.16
C SER A 83 9.56 -2.11 -11.71
N ALA A 84 10.14 -2.16 -10.50
CA ALA A 84 10.95 -1.06 -10.00
C ALA A 84 12.20 -0.72 -10.81
N PRO A 85 12.98 -1.71 -11.29
CA PRO A 85 14.16 -1.42 -12.10
C PRO A 85 13.80 -0.75 -13.44
N ASP A 86 12.74 -1.24 -14.10
CA ASP A 86 12.34 -0.82 -15.45
C ASP A 86 11.53 0.48 -15.45
N ILE A 87 10.70 0.74 -14.43
CA ILE A 87 9.91 1.97 -14.33
C ILE A 87 10.74 3.10 -13.69
N PHE A 88 11.75 2.80 -12.87
CA PHE A 88 12.43 3.81 -12.03
C PHE A 88 13.92 4.00 -12.36
N ASN A 89 14.30 3.72 -13.61
CA ASN A 89 15.64 3.91 -14.19
C ASN A 89 16.79 3.33 -13.36
N GLY A 90 16.54 2.30 -12.54
CA GLY A 90 17.55 1.64 -11.69
C GLY A 90 18.20 2.47 -10.58
N GLU A 91 18.26 3.81 -10.69
CA GLU A 91 18.98 4.70 -9.76
C GLU A 91 18.26 4.89 -8.43
N HIS A 92 16.92 4.80 -8.42
CA HIS A 92 16.14 5.04 -7.21
C HIS A 92 15.93 3.79 -6.34
N VAL A 93 16.23 2.59 -6.85
CA VAL A 93 16.01 1.32 -6.13
C VAL A 93 16.72 1.29 -4.77
N ASN A 94 17.91 1.91 -4.66
CA ASN A 94 18.70 1.95 -3.43
C ASN A 94 18.21 2.98 -2.40
N GLN A 95 17.59 4.09 -2.81
CA GLN A 95 16.95 5.04 -1.88
C GLN A 95 15.66 4.47 -1.27
N LEU A 96 15.13 3.41 -1.85
CA LEU A 96 13.84 2.80 -1.50
C LEU A 96 13.95 1.67 -0.46
N CYS A 97 15.15 1.18 -0.16
CA CYS A 97 15.38 0.12 0.82
C CYS A 97 15.68 0.63 2.24
N PHE A 98 16.07 1.91 2.41
CA PHE A 98 16.61 2.41 3.69
C PHE A 98 15.65 3.24 4.55
N ASN A 99 14.52 3.72 4.05
CA ASN A 99 13.73 4.74 4.77
C ASN A 99 12.48 4.25 5.51
N PHE A 100 12.24 2.94 5.66
CA PHE A 100 11.02 2.46 6.35
C PHE A 100 11.22 1.26 7.29
N ILE A 101 12.48 0.91 7.63
CA ILE A 101 12.77 -0.13 8.65
C ILE A 101 12.75 0.45 10.09
N GLU A 102 12.61 1.77 10.29
CA GLU A 102 12.67 2.40 11.64
C GLU A 102 11.33 2.90 12.20
N THR A 103 10.23 2.15 12.05
CA THR A 103 9.07 2.38 12.93
C THR A 103 8.42 1.05 13.34
N GLU A 104 9.09 0.31 14.23
CA GLU A 104 8.46 -0.51 15.26
C GLU A 104 8.65 0.16 16.63
#